data_AF-A0A821N0Y7-F1
#
_entry.id   AF-A0A821N0Y7-F1
#
_cell.length_a   1.000
_cell.length_b   1.000
_cell.length_c   1.000
_cell.angle_alpha   90.00
_cell.angle_beta   90.00
_cell.angle_gamma   90.00
#
_symmetry.space_group_name_H-M   'P 1'
#
loop_
_entity.id
_entity.type
_entity.pdbx_description
1 polymer ?
#
loop_
_entity_poly.entity_id
_entity_poly.type
_entity_poly.pdbx_seq_one_letter_code
_entity_poly.pdbx_strand_id
1 'polypeptide(L)'
;MTTVYIDSETTVNETISLLFSKHFIEESNSNLFTLYKVERQNGNCIEMSVDDYPLILRILAGPFENDILFYLMEHGKSQTVSLEVSNYLVLPESMLRAFIDKFSYEEIEHIHTIKRKYLAYKQLLLRQFEIAISQS
;
A
#
# COMPACT_ATOMS: atom_id res chain seq x y z
N MET A 1 -15.39 -14.62 -2.15
CA MET A 1 -15.72 -13.57 -1.16
C MET A 1 -17.09 -13.90 -0.57
N THR A 2 -17.17 -14.03 0.75
CA THR A 2 -18.41 -14.31 1.49
C THR A 2 -18.76 -13.10 2.35
N THR A 3 -20.05 -12.78 2.46
CA THR A 3 -20.57 -11.71 3.32
C THR A 3 -21.43 -12.26 4.44
N VAL A 4 -21.36 -11.64 5.61
CA VAL A 4 -22.30 -11.82 6.73
C VAL A 4 -22.73 -10.44 7.21
N TYR A 5 -23.95 -10.31 7.68
CA TYR A 5 -24.44 -9.07 8.28
C TYR A 5 -24.16 -9.12 9.78
N ILE A 6 -23.51 -8.07 10.29
CA ILE A 6 -23.08 -7.94 11.69
C ILE A 6 -23.46 -6.55 12.20
N ASP A 7 -23.53 -6.39 13.51
CA ASP A 7 -23.72 -5.11 14.19
C ASP A 7 -22.45 -4.68 14.95
N SER A 8 -22.56 -3.59 15.73
CA SER A 8 -21.44 -3.02 16.49
C SER A 8 -21.02 -3.85 17.70
N GLU A 9 -21.87 -4.76 18.16
CA GLU A 9 -21.64 -5.60 19.34
C GLU A 9 -21.21 -7.02 18.94
N THR A 10 -21.33 -7.36 17.66
CA THR A 10 -20.90 -8.65 17.12
C THR A 10 -19.38 -8.79 17.21
N THR A 11 -18.94 -9.81 17.94
CA THR A 11 -17.53 -10.15 18.14
C THR A 11 -16.95 -10.93 16.96
N VAL A 12 -15.63 -11.09 16.92
CA VAL A 12 -14.93 -11.98 15.96
C VAL A 12 -15.45 -13.40 16.08
N ASN A 13 -15.59 -13.92 17.30
CA ASN A 13 -16.06 -15.29 17.52
C ASN A 13 -17.46 -15.51 16.92
N GLU A 14 -18.40 -14.60 17.19
CA GLU A 14 -19.76 -14.67 16.64
C GLU A 14 -19.76 -14.53 15.11
N THR A 15 -18.90 -13.66 14.57
CA THR A 15 -18.73 -13.50 13.13
C THR A 15 -18.26 -14.80 12.46
N ILE A 16 -17.36 -15.54 13.11
CA ILE A 16 -16.87 -16.84 12.64
C ILE A 16 -18.00 -17.87 12.67
N SER A 17 -18.77 -17.95 13.75
CA SER A 17 -19.95 -18.83 13.83
C SER A 17 -20.95 -18.55 12.72
N LEU A 18 -21.23 -17.26 12.43
CA LEU A 18 -22.10 -16.87 11.31
C LEU A 18 -21.55 -17.34 9.95
N LEU A 19 -20.24 -17.23 9.73
CA LEU A 19 -19.58 -17.70 8.52
C LEU A 19 -19.67 -19.23 8.38
N PHE A 20 -19.44 -19.97 9.47
CA PHE A 20 -19.48 -21.44 9.49
C PHE A 20 -20.90 -21.94 9.22
N SER A 21 -21.88 -21.34 9.90
CA SER A 21 -23.31 -21.61 9.69
C SER A 21 -23.70 -21.40 8.22
N LYS A 22 -23.28 -20.29 7.62
CA LYS A 22 -23.54 -19.98 6.20
C LYS A 22 -22.92 -21.00 5.23
N HIS A 23 -21.81 -21.61 5.61
CA HIS A 23 -21.07 -22.58 4.77
C HIS A 23 -21.31 -24.04 5.16
N PHE A 24 -22.22 -24.33 6.10
CA PHE A 24 -22.49 -25.68 6.62
C PHE A 24 -21.24 -26.38 7.18
N ILE A 25 -20.33 -25.61 7.79
CA ILE A 25 -19.14 -26.12 8.48
C ILE A 25 -19.52 -26.40 9.94
N GLU A 26 -19.01 -27.49 10.51
CA GLU A 26 -19.24 -27.82 11.92
C GLU A 26 -18.65 -26.76 12.85
N GLU A 27 -19.47 -26.23 13.77
CA GLU A 27 -19.05 -25.23 14.76
C GLU A 27 -17.98 -25.74 15.74
N SER A 28 -17.85 -27.06 15.91
CA SER A 28 -16.79 -27.68 16.71
C SER A 28 -15.38 -27.23 16.29
N ASN A 29 -15.23 -26.83 15.02
CA ASN A 29 -13.97 -26.37 14.46
C ASN A 29 -13.77 -24.86 14.55
N SER A 30 -14.76 -24.05 14.98
CA SER A 30 -14.65 -22.58 14.96
C SER A 30 -13.47 -22.06 15.79
N ASN A 31 -13.18 -22.70 16.92
CA ASN A 31 -12.07 -22.36 17.83
C ASN A 31 -10.68 -22.58 17.22
N LEU A 32 -10.58 -23.22 16.06
CA LEU A 32 -9.32 -23.36 15.33
C LEU A 32 -9.04 -22.14 14.43
N PHE A 33 -10.05 -21.29 14.22
CA PHE A 33 -10.02 -20.19 13.29
C PHE A 33 -10.16 -18.83 13.99
N THR A 34 -9.63 -17.82 13.33
CA THR A 34 -9.74 -16.42 13.72
C THR A 34 -9.90 -15.55 12.48
N LEU A 35 -10.27 -14.29 12.69
CA LEU A 35 -10.20 -13.27 11.66
C LEU A 35 -8.84 -12.59 11.69
N TYR A 36 -8.28 -12.38 10.50
CA TYR A 36 -7.11 -11.57 10.26
C TYR A 36 -7.52 -10.26 9.62
N LYS A 37 -7.01 -9.16 10.16
CA LYS A 37 -7.12 -7.82 9.61
C LYS A 37 -5.90 -7.53 8.74
N VAL A 38 -6.12 -7.29 7.44
CA VAL A 38 -5.06 -6.94 6.49
C VAL A 38 -5.22 -5.49 6.06
N GLU A 39 -4.23 -4.66 6.38
CA GLU A 39 -4.14 -3.26 5.95
C GLU A 39 -3.39 -3.16 4.62
N ARG A 40 -4.04 -2.64 3.58
CA ARG A 40 -3.43 -2.62 2.23
C ARG A 40 -2.27 -1.63 2.11
N GLN A 41 -2.31 -0.53 2.87
CA GLN A 41 -1.35 0.57 2.72
C GLN A 41 0.07 0.19 3.17
N ASN A 42 0.18 -0.67 4.18
CA ASN A 42 1.44 -1.08 4.79
C ASN A 42 1.68 -2.60 4.72
N GLY A 43 0.68 -3.38 4.27
CA GLY A 43 0.76 -4.84 4.21
C GLY A 43 0.69 -5.53 5.58
N ASN A 44 0.30 -4.80 6.63
CA ASN A 44 0.20 -5.37 7.97
C ASN A 44 -0.94 -6.40 8.01
N CYS A 45 -0.60 -7.62 8.44
CA CYS A 45 -1.55 -8.68 8.74
C CYS A 45 -1.53 -8.95 10.24
N ILE A 46 -2.67 -8.72 10.90
CA ILE A 46 -2.80 -8.83 12.35
C ILE A 46 -3.90 -9.83 12.68
N GLU A 47 -3.58 -10.80 13.53
CA GLU A 47 -4.56 -11.72 14.11
C GLU A 47 -5.47 -10.96 15.06
N MET A 48 -6.78 -11.10 14.89
CA MET A 48 -7.75 -10.44 15.76
C MET A 48 -8.04 -11.30 17.00
N SER A 49 -8.32 -10.63 18.11
CA SER A 49 -8.83 -11.29 19.32
C SER A 49 -10.25 -11.80 19.07
N VAL A 50 -10.62 -12.89 19.74
CA VAL A 50 -11.99 -13.44 19.67
C VAL A 50 -13.06 -12.46 20.15
N ASP A 51 -12.68 -11.55 21.05
CA ASP A 51 -13.54 -10.51 21.64
C ASP A 51 -13.48 -9.16 20.89
N ASP A 52 -12.70 -9.06 19.81
CA ASP A 52 -12.67 -7.84 18.98
C ASP A 52 -13.97 -7.67 18.20
N TYR A 53 -14.27 -6.44 17.77
CA TYR A 53 -15.48 -6.08 17.04
C TYR A 53 -15.17 -5.70 15.58
N PRO A 54 -15.36 -6.62 14.60
CA PRO A 54 -14.95 -6.39 13.21
C PRO A 54 -15.63 -5.17 12.55
N LEU A 55 -16.90 -4.91 12.88
CA LEU A 55 -17.63 -3.78 12.32
C LEU A 55 -17.03 -2.44 12.79
N ILE A 56 -16.68 -2.32 14.07
CA ILE A 56 -16.07 -1.11 14.62
C ILE A 56 -14.75 -0.83 13.91
N LEU A 57 -13.93 -1.86 13.69
CA LEU A 57 -12.67 -1.72 12.96
C LEU A 57 -12.87 -1.28 11.51
N ARG A 58 -13.90 -1.80 10.81
CA ARG A 58 -14.25 -1.33 9.47
C ARG A 58 -14.67 0.14 9.47
N ILE A 59 -15.51 0.54 10.41
CA ILE A 59 -15.99 1.93 10.51
C ILE A 59 -14.81 2.89 10.73
N LEU A 60 -13.86 2.54 11.59
CA LEU A 60 -12.67 3.34 11.85
C LEU A 60 -11.74 3.46 10.63
N ALA A 61 -11.64 2.40 9.82
CA ALA A 61 -10.86 2.43 8.58
C ALA A 61 -11.54 3.19 7.45
N GLY A 62 -12.87 3.31 7.50
CA GLY A 62 -13.66 3.98 6.49
C GLY A 62 -14.33 3.01 5.49
N PRO A 63 -15.08 3.56 4.54
CA PRO A 63 -16.00 2.78 3.69
C PRO A 63 -15.30 2.07 2.53
N PHE A 64 -14.04 2.38 2.22
CA PHE A 64 -13.36 1.79 1.08
C PHE A 64 -12.83 0.39 1.44
N GLU A 65 -13.14 -0.57 0.58
CA GLU A 65 -12.63 -1.95 0.71
C GLU A 65 -11.11 -2.02 0.64
N ASN A 66 -10.47 -0.98 0.09
CA ASN A 66 -9.03 -0.89 -0.06
C ASN A 66 -8.29 -0.61 1.25
N ASP A 67 -8.95 -0.12 2.30
CA ASP A 67 -8.24 0.26 3.53
C ASP A 67 -7.95 -0.96 4.41
N ILE A 68 -8.94 -1.85 4.55
CA ILE A 68 -8.83 -3.08 5.34
C ILE A 68 -9.54 -4.23 4.61
N LEU A 69 -9.00 -5.45 4.72
CA LEU A 69 -9.67 -6.70 4.37
C LEU A 69 -9.68 -7.64 5.57
N PHE A 70 -10.74 -8.43 5.70
CA PHE A 70 -10.87 -9.45 6.74
C PHE A 70 -10.74 -10.84 6.12
N TYR A 71 -9.91 -11.69 6.73
CA TYR A 71 -9.69 -13.05 6.28
C TYR A 71 -9.96 -14.04 7.40
N LEU A 72 -10.71 -15.10 7.10
CA LEU A 72 -10.88 -16.24 8.00
C LEU A 72 -9.74 -17.23 7.79
N MET A 73 -8.93 -17.49 8.81
CA MET A 73 -7.81 -18.43 8.75
C MET A 73 -7.62 -19.16 10.08
N GLU A 74 -6.90 -20.28 10.08
CA GLU A 74 -6.51 -20.94 11.33
C GLU A 74 -5.54 -20.09 12.15
N HIS A 75 -5.57 -20.24 13.47
CA HIS A 75 -4.63 -19.57 14.38
C HIS A 75 -3.17 -19.83 14.02
N GLY A 76 -2.32 -18.80 14.18
CA GLY A 76 -0.88 -18.90 13.92
C GLY A 76 -0.50 -19.00 12.43
N LYS A 77 -1.45 -18.89 11.50
CA LYS A 77 -1.22 -18.88 10.04
C LYS A 77 -1.00 -17.47 9.46
N SER A 78 -0.73 -16.47 10.30
CA SER A 78 -0.45 -15.09 9.89
C SER A 78 0.65 -14.96 8.82
N GLN A 79 1.65 -15.84 8.85
CA GLN A 79 2.78 -15.86 7.92
C GLN A 79 2.46 -16.55 6.57
N THR A 80 1.33 -17.26 6.52
CA THR A 80 0.82 -18.00 5.35
C THR A 80 -0.34 -17.31 4.65
N VAL A 81 -0.55 -16.00 4.89
CA VAL A 81 -1.28 -15.17 3.91
C VAL A 81 -0.45 -15.22 2.63
N SER A 82 -0.81 -16.15 1.75
CA SER A 82 -0.11 -16.41 0.51
C SER A 82 0.10 -15.09 -0.22
N LEU A 83 1.29 -14.94 -0.81
CA LEU A 83 1.64 -13.90 -1.77
C LEU A 83 0.54 -13.65 -2.83
N GLU A 84 -0.35 -14.63 -3.04
CA GLU A 84 -1.51 -14.55 -3.94
C GLU A 84 -2.58 -13.53 -3.53
N VAL A 85 -2.67 -13.12 -2.25
CA VAL A 85 -3.59 -12.04 -1.79
C VAL A 85 -2.90 -10.73 -1.46
N SER A 86 -1.56 -10.70 -1.36
CA SER A 86 -0.79 -9.45 -1.26
C SER A 86 -0.71 -8.67 -2.58
N ASN A 87 -1.29 -9.19 -3.65
CA ASN A 87 -1.05 -8.74 -5.02
C ASN A 87 -1.84 -7.49 -5.45
N TYR A 88 -2.10 -6.57 -4.52
CA TYR A 88 -2.80 -5.33 -4.85
C TYR A 88 -1.95 -4.06 -4.82
N LEU A 89 -0.66 -4.10 -4.41
CA LEU A 89 0.43 -3.24 -4.92
C LEU A 89 1.77 -3.53 -4.22
N VAL A 90 2.32 -4.76 -4.29
CA VAL A 90 3.72 -4.98 -3.89
C VAL A 90 4.58 -4.89 -5.15
N LEU A 91 5.14 -3.71 -5.41
CA LEU A 91 6.12 -3.55 -6.48
C LEU A 91 7.39 -4.32 -6.09
N PRO A 92 7.93 -5.21 -6.95
CA PRO A 92 9.17 -5.91 -6.66
C PRO A 92 10.30 -4.94 -6.31
N GLU A 93 11.19 -5.31 -5.39
CA GLU A 93 12.37 -4.52 -5.00
C GLU A 93 13.20 -4.08 -6.21
N SER A 94 13.32 -4.92 -7.24
CA SER A 94 13.99 -4.59 -8.50
C SER A 94 13.31 -3.47 -9.27
N MET A 95 11.98 -3.40 -9.25
CA MET A 95 11.21 -2.34 -9.89
C MET A 95 11.32 -1.03 -9.10
N LEU A 96 11.30 -1.09 -7.77
CA LEU A 96 11.54 0.07 -6.91
C LEU A 96 12.93 0.66 -7.14
N ARG A 97 13.97 -0.18 -7.25
CA ARG A 97 15.33 0.24 -7.61
C ARG A 97 15.37 0.88 -9.00
N ALA A 98 14.69 0.28 -9.99
CA ALA A 98 14.63 0.85 -11.33
C ALA A 98 13.97 2.25 -11.35
N PHE A 99 12.99 2.51 -10.49
CA PHE A 99 12.44 3.87 -10.33
C PHE A 99 13.47 4.83 -9.77
N ILE A 100 14.18 4.46 -8.70
CA ILE A 100 15.24 5.30 -8.10
C ILE A 100 16.34 5.62 -9.11
N ASP A 101 16.81 4.60 -9.84
CA ASP A 101 17.86 4.75 -10.85
C ASP A 101 17.40 5.69 -11.97
N LYS A 102 16.16 5.51 -12.45
CA LYS A 102 15.57 6.37 -13.48
C LYS A 102 15.47 7.83 -13.01
N PHE A 103 14.95 8.08 -11.81
CA PHE A 103 14.83 9.44 -11.28
C PHE A 103 16.20 10.10 -11.09
N SER A 104 17.18 9.35 -10.59
CA SER A 104 18.55 9.84 -10.43
C SER A 104 19.18 10.24 -11.76
N TYR A 105 18.97 9.42 -12.81
CA TYR A 105 19.44 9.71 -14.16
C TYR A 105 18.77 10.97 -14.74
N GLU A 106 17.44 11.07 -14.63
CA GLU A 106 16.68 12.23 -15.10
C GLU A 106 17.10 13.53 -14.40
N GLU A 107 17.39 13.49 -13.10
CA GLU A 107 17.89 14.64 -12.34
C GLU A 107 19.27 15.10 -12.85
N ILE A 108 20.20 14.17 -13.08
CA ILE A 108 21.54 14.47 -13.60
C ILE A 108 21.46 15.13 -14.99
N GLU A 109 20.62 14.59 -15.87
CA GLU A 109 20.39 15.14 -17.21
C GLU A 109 19.77 16.55 -17.16
N HIS A 110 18.85 16.79 -16.23
CA HIS A 110 18.30 18.13 -15.98
C HIS A 110 19.37 19.11 -15.52
N ILE A 111 20.24 18.72 -14.56
CA ILE A 111 21.35 19.56 -14.11
C ILE A 111 22.29 19.90 -15.28
N HIS A 112 22.64 18.92 -16.11
CA HIS A 112 23.52 19.14 -17.26
C HIS A 112 22.88 20.10 -18.27
N THR A 113 21.58 19.93 -18.53
CA THR A 113 20.82 20.79 -19.42
C THR A 113 20.78 22.23 -18.91
N ILE A 114 20.54 22.45 -17.62
CA ILE A 114 20.54 23.79 -17.01
C ILE A 114 21.93 24.43 -17.12
N LYS A 115 23.00 23.70 -16.76
CA LYS A 115 24.38 24.20 -16.87
C LYS A 115 24.74 24.60 -18.30
N ARG A 116 24.38 23.78 -19.29
CA ARG A 116 24.62 24.08 -20.71
C ARG A 116 23.88 25.34 -21.15
N LYS A 117 22.60 25.50 -20.78
CA LYS A 117 21.80 26.70 -21.09
C LYS A 117 22.42 27.95 -20.47
N TYR A 118 22.83 27.87 -19.20
CA TYR A 118 23.48 28.98 -18.50
C TYR A 118 24.80 29.38 -19.17
N LEU A 119 25.68 28.43 -19.50
CA LEU A 119 26.97 28.71 -20.14
C LEU A 119 26.79 29.33 -21.52
N ALA A 120 25.85 28.83 -22.32
CA ALA A 120 25.52 29.40 -23.62
C ALA A 120 25.03 30.85 -23.48
N TYR A 121 24.13 31.11 -22.53
CA TYR A 121 23.61 32.45 -22.29
C TYR A 121 24.69 33.41 -21.78
N LYS A 122 25.55 32.95 -20.87
CA LYS A 122 26.70 33.73 -20.38
C LYS A 122 27.65 34.13 -21.52
N GLN A 123 27.98 33.19 -22.42
CA GLN A 123 28.83 33.48 -23.58
C GLN A 123 28.18 34.49 -24.53
N LEU A 124 26.87 34.38 -24.77
CA LEU A 124 26.14 35.36 -25.58
C LEU A 124 26.21 36.76 -24.98
N LEU A 125 25.93 36.89 -23.67
CA LEU A 125 26.01 38.20 -23.00
C LEU A 125 27.41 38.79 -23.06
N LEU A 126 28.46 37.99 -22.79
CA LEU A 126 29.84 38.45 -22.86
C LEU A 126 30.21 38.98 -24.25
N ARG A 127 29.84 38.26 -25.33
CA ARG A 127 30.06 38.74 -26.70
C ARG A 127 29.33 40.06 -26.96
N GLN A 128 28.10 40.21 -26.49
CA GLN A 128 27.35 41.46 -26.67
C GLN A 128 28.02 42.63 -25.94
N PHE A 129 28.55 42.41 -24.74
CA PHE A 129 29.33 43.41 -24.01
C PHE A 129 30.62 43.80 -24.74
N GLU A 130 31.39 42.83 -25.27
CA GLU A 130 32.61 43.10 -26.04
C GLU A 130 32.33 43.93 -27.30
N ILE A 131 31.23 43.63 -28.00
CA ILE A 131 30.79 44.40 -29.17
C ILE A 131 30.42 45.83 -28.77
N ALA A 132 29.69 46.02 -27.68
CA ALA A 132 29.31 47.36 -27.21
C ALA A 132 30.54 48.22 -26.82
N ILE A 133 31.54 47.62 -26.16
CA ILE A 133 32.78 48.31 -25.76
C ILE A 133 33.63 48.66 -26.99
N SER A 134 33.68 47.82 -28.01
CA SER A 134 34.47 48.09 -29.24
C SER A 134 33.81 49.10 -30.18
N GLN A 135 32.55 49.48 -29.95
CA GLN A 135 31.81 50.49 -30.71
C GLN A 135 31.68 51.84 -29.98
N SER A 136 32.25 51.98 -28.78
CA SER A 136 32.30 53.24 -27.99
C SER A 136 33.69 53.85 -28.01
#